data_AF-A0A6G3ZCS3-F1
#
_entry.id   AF-A0A6G3ZCS3-F1
#
_cell.length_a   1.000
_cell.length_b   1.000
_cell.length_c   1.000
_cell.angle_alpha   90.00
_cell.angle_beta   90.00
_cell.angle_gamma   90.00
#
_symmetry.space_group_name_H-M   'P 1'
#
loop_
_entity.id
_entity.type
_entity.pdbx_description
1 polymer ?
#
loop_
_entity_poly.entity_id
_entity_poly.type
_entity_poly.pdbx_seq_one_letter_code
_entity_poly.pdbx_strand_id
1 'polypeptide(L)' 'MDLDALDFKVLHHLMQQARITWAELAAHLGLSAPAAADRVRKLEERGVIQRYVTQVDPYRLG' A
#
# COMPACT_ATOMS: atom_id res chain seq x y z
N MET A 1 19.92 -0.53 2.57
CA MET A 1 18.72 -1.34 2.27
C MET A 1 17.72 -0.37 1.70
N ASP A 2 17.71 -0.25 0.38
CA ASP A 2 17.13 0.92 -0.27
C ASP A 2 15.78 0.54 -0.88
N LEU A 3 14.77 1.36 -0.58
CA LEU A 3 13.48 1.32 -1.26
C LEU A 3 13.68 1.86 -2.67
N ASP A 4 13.11 1.19 -3.66
CA ASP A 4 13.16 1.69 -5.03
C ASP A 4 12.00 2.64 -5.33
N ALA A 5 12.02 3.27 -6.50
CA ALA A 5 10.98 4.21 -6.91
C ALA A 5 9.57 3.57 -6.99
N LEU A 6 9.47 2.27 -7.25
CA LEU A 6 8.18 1.56 -7.30
C LEU A 6 7.65 1.32 -5.88
N ASP A 7 8.52 1.01 -4.92
CA ASP A 7 8.14 0.86 -3.52
C ASP A 7 7.55 2.17 -2.96
N PHE A 8 8.14 3.32 -3.29
CA PHE A 8 7.57 4.62 -2.90
C PHE A 8 6.20 4.88 -3.53
N LYS A 9 5.98 4.46 -4.79
CA LYS A 9 4.66 4.55 -5.43
C LYS A 9 3.65 3.62 -4.77
N VAL A 10 4.04 2.41 -4.42
CA VAL A 10 3.20 1.46 -3.66
C VAL A 10 2.74 2.10 -2.36
N LEU A 11 3.67 2.64 -1.58
CA LEU A 11 3.36 3.33 -0.33
C LEU A 11 2.42 4.51 -0.54
N HIS A 12 2.68 5.33 -1.56
CA HIS A 12 1.82 6.47 -1.90
C HIS A 12 0.37 6.04 -2.15
N HIS A 13 0.14 5.01 -2.97
CA HIS A 13 -1.21 4.51 -3.27
C HIS A 13 -1.87 3.89 -2.04
N LEU A 14 -1.14 3.09 -1.25
CA LEU A 14 -1.70 2.45 -0.04
C LEU A 14 -2.05 3.46 1.06
N MET A 15 -1.27 4.54 1.20
CA MET A 15 -1.56 5.60 2.17
C MET A 15 -2.85 6.36 1.84
N GLN A 16 -3.19 6.49 0.55
CA GLN A 16 -4.43 7.12 0.10
C GLN A 16 -5.62 6.16 0.18
N GLN A 17 -5.42 4.91 -0.26
CA GLN A 17 -6.45 3.89 -0.29
C GLN A 17 -5.86 2.54 0.07
N ALA A 18 -5.84 2.25 1.37
CA ALA A 18 -5.23 1.03 1.90
C ALA A 18 -5.95 -0.26 1.47
N ARG A 19 -7.18 -0.15 0.94
CA ARG A 19 -8.01 -1.26 0.42
C ARG A 19 -7.97 -1.37 -1.11
N ILE A 20 -7.06 -0.68 -1.79
CA ILE A 20 -6.88 -0.79 -3.24
C ILE A 20 -6.62 -2.25 -3.61
N THR A 21 -7.23 -2.73 -4.70
CA THR A 21 -6.99 -4.09 -5.16
C THR A 21 -5.59 -4.22 -5.77
N TRP A 22 -5.01 -5.42 -5.74
CA TRP A 22 -3.72 -5.67 -6.39
C TRP A 22 -3.74 -5.42 -7.89
N ALA A 23 -4.90 -5.62 -8.55
CA ALA A 23 -5.06 -5.32 -9.97
C ALA A 23 -4.99 -3.81 -10.25
N GLU A 24 -5.69 -2.99 -9.46
CA GLU A 24 -5.65 -1.52 -9.59
C GLU A 24 -4.27 -0.97 -9.24
N LEU A 25 -3.67 -1.44 -8.14
CA LEU A 25 -2.32 -1.05 -7.74
C LEU A 25 -1.30 -1.39 -8.83
N ALA A 26 -1.40 -2.58 -9.43
CA ALA A 26 -0.54 -3.00 -10.51
C ALA A 26 -0.71 -2.14 -11.78
N ALA A 27 -1.94 -1.74 -12.10
CA ALA A 27 -2.23 -0.84 -13.23
C ALA A 27 -1.53 0.53 -13.03
N HIS A 28 -1.53 1.09 -11.82
CA HIS A 28 -0.82 2.34 -11.51
C HIS A 28 0.71 2.21 -11.58
N LEU A 29 1.24 1.02 -11.32
CA LEU A 29 2.68 0.76 -11.26
C LEU A 29 3.26 0.24 -12.58
N GLY A 30 2.43 -0.14 -13.55
CA GLY A 30 2.86 -0.82 -14.77
C GLY A 30 3.37 -2.24 -14.51
N LEU A 31 2.78 -2.93 -13.54
CA LEU A 31 3.15 -4.28 -13.11
C LEU A 31 2.01 -5.28 -13.34
N SER A 32 2.29 -6.57 -13.09
CA SER A 32 1.24 -7.57 -12.91
C SER A 32 0.70 -7.55 -11.48
N ALA A 33 -0.54 -8.01 -11.27
CA ALA A 33 -1.14 -8.07 -9.94
C ALA A 33 -0.30 -8.89 -8.92
N PRO A 34 0.27 -10.06 -9.27
CA PRO A 34 1.17 -10.79 -8.36
C PRO A 34 2.44 -10.01 -8.02
N ALA A 35 3.02 -9.26 -8.98
CA ALA A 35 4.22 -8.46 -8.74
C ALA A 35 3.95 -7.27 -7.80
N ALA A 36 2.78 -6.63 -7.92
CA ALA A 36 2.36 -5.60 -6.97
C ALA A 36 2.15 -6.19 -5.56
N ALA A 37 1.48 -7.33 -5.45
CA ALA A 37 1.27 -8.01 -4.18
C ALA A 37 2.58 -8.42 -3.49
N ASP A 38 3.54 -8.97 -4.24
CA ASP A 38 4.86 -9.35 -3.72
C ASP A 38 5.63 -8.14 -3.17
N ARG A 39 5.54 -6.98 -3.84
CA ARG A 39 6.15 -5.73 -3.33
C ARG A 39 5.53 -5.29 -2.02
N VAL A 40 4.20 -5.27 -1.91
CA VAL A 40 3.51 -4.91 -0.66
C VAL A 40 3.92 -5.87 0.47
N ARG A 41 3.90 -7.17 0.19
CA ARG A 41 4.35 -8.20 1.14
C ARG A 41 5.77 -7.96 1.63
N LYS A 42 6.71 -7.67 0.72
CA LYS A 42 8.10 -7.33 1.09
C LYS A 42 8.19 -6.09 1.97
N LEU A 43 7.36 -5.07 1.72
CA LEU A 43 7.32 -3.86 2.55
C LEU A 43 6.77 -4.16 3.96
N GLU A 44 5.80 -5.06 4.09
CA GLU A 44 5.29 -5.55 5.38
C GLU A 44 6.32 -6.40 6.13
N GLU A 45 6.93 -7.39 5.46
CA GLU A 45 7.97 -8.26 6.03
C GLU A 45 9.19 -7.46 6.50
N ARG A 46 9.53 -6.36 5.80
CA ARG A 46 10.60 -5.43 6.18
C ARG A 46 10.20 -4.47 7.31
N GLY A 47 8.94 -4.46 7.75
CA GLY A 47 8.42 -3.53 8.75
C GLY A 47 8.26 -2.09 8.27
N VAL A 48 8.36 -1.85 6.95
CA VAL A 48 8.10 -0.52 6.36
C VAL A 48 6.60 -0.21 6.45
N ILE A 49 5.75 -1.19 6.12
CA ILE A 49 4.32 -1.14 6.42
C ILE A 49 4.11 -1.79 7.79
N GLN A 50 3.78 -0.97 8.78
CA GLN A 50 3.64 -1.45 10.17
C GLN A 50 2.22 -1.88 10.50
N ARG A 51 1.21 -1.19 9.96
CA ARG A 51 -0.20 -1.45 10.22
C ARG A 51 -1.09 -0.77 9.19
N TYR A 52 -2.29 -1.31 9.03
CA TYR A 52 -3.40 -0.69 8.32
C TYR A 52 -4.36 -0.09 9.35
N VAL A 53 -4.72 1.19 9.17
CA VAL A 53 -5.59 1.92 10.11
C VAL A 53 -6.76 2.55 9.37
N THR A 54 -7.88 2.70 10.09
CA THR A 54 -9.05 3.44 9.62
C THR A 54 -9.05 4.81 10.29
N GLN A 55 -9.16 5.88 9.50
CA GLN A 55 -9.40 7.22 10.05
C GLN A 55 -10.88 7.36 10.41
N VAL A 56 -11.15 7.81 11.63
CA VAL A 56 -12.52 7.96 12.14
C VAL A 56 -12.74 9.41 12.55
N ASP A 57 -13.91 9.95 12.21
CA ASP A 57 -14.36 11.26 12.68
C ASP A 57 -15.00 11.10 14.08
N PRO A 58 -14.34 11.56 15.15
CA PRO A 58 -14.87 11.39 16.50
C PRO A 58 -16.21 12.09 16.72
N TYR A 59 -16.52 13.18 16.01
CA TYR A 59 -17.79 13.91 16.16
C TYR A 59 -18.99 13.15 15.60
N ARG A 60 -18.75 12.13 14.76
CA ARG A 60 -19.81 11.27 14.21
C ARG A 60 -20.04 10.01 15.04
N LEU A 61 -19.25 9.79 16.09
CA LEU A 61 -19.34 8.60 16.94
C LEU A 61 -20.32 8.74 18.11
N GLY A 62 -20.85 9.94 18.36
CA GLY A 62 -21.70 10.26 19.51
C GLY A 62 -21.01 11.21 20.46
#